data_AF-R2XPS3-F1
#
_entry.id   AF-R2XPS3-F1
#
_cell.length_a   1.000
_cell.length_b   1.000
_cell.length_c   1.000
_cell.angle_alpha   90.00
_cell.angle_beta   90.00
_cell.angle_gamma   90.00
#
_symmetry.space_group_name_H-M   'P 1'
#
loop_
_entity.id
_entity.type
_entity.pdbx_description
1 polymer ?
#
loop_
_entity_poly.entity_id
_entity_poly.type
_entity_poly.pdbx_seq_one_letter_code
_entity_poly.pdbx_strand_id
1 'polypeptide(L)'
;MLDVLGAIKNLQWTAEHHFLHIKNQHDFIRIWAIQFELAYTDFRVIQLALQLDAQTELLQQFTKAYDAVYRYEYAFAKGGLEGFNQEFGDQMGTYEEAHDNFLTVLAALAKLQPQPTEENDLV
;
A
#
# COMPACT_ATOMS: atom_id res chain seq x y z
N MET A 1 11.58 3.95 16.49
CA MET A 1 11.32 3.79 15.04
C MET A 1 12.09 4.84 14.23
N LEU A 2 12.72 4.41 13.13
CA LEU A 2 13.25 5.36 12.13
C LEU A 2 12.11 6.21 11.55
N ASP A 3 12.43 7.44 11.16
CA ASP A 3 11.48 8.31 10.47
C ASP A 3 11.21 7.79 9.06
N VAL A 4 9.99 7.32 8.85
CA VAL A 4 9.46 6.79 7.59
C VAL A 4 8.08 7.40 7.30
N LEU A 5 7.80 8.60 7.83
CA LEU A 5 6.50 9.26 7.70
C LEU A 5 6.12 9.47 6.22
N GLY A 6 7.06 9.95 5.40
CA GLY A 6 6.85 10.12 3.96
C GLY A 6 6.50 8.80 3.24
N ALA A 7 7.22 7.73 3.54
CA ALA A 7 6.93 6.41 2.96
C ALA A 7 5.53 5.90 3.35
N ILE A 8 5.11 6.11 4.60
CA ILE A 8 3.76 5.76 5.06
C ILE A 8 2.70 6.55 4.29
N LYS A 9 2.91 7.85 4.11
CA LYS A 9 1.97 8.73 3.37
C LYS A 9 1.86 8.34 1.89
N ASN A 10 2.99 8.12 1.24
CA ASN A 10 3.04 7.70 -0.16
C ASN A 10 2.35 6.36 -0.37
N LEU A 11 2.68 5.38 0.47
CA LEU A 11 2.07 4.05 0.41
C LEU A 11 0.57 4.08 0.67
N GLN A 12 0.11 4.89 1.63
CA GLN A 12 -1.32 5.10 1.88
C GLN A 12 -2.01 5.69 0.65
N TRP A 13 -1.47 6.81 0.13
CA TRP A 13 -2.06 7.50 -1.02
C TRP A 13 -2.13 6.59 -2.25
N THR A 14 -1.06 5.83 -2.54
CA THR A 14 -1.04 4.91 -3.67
C THR A 14 -2.05 3.79 -3.49
N ALA A 15 -2.14 3.17 -2.31
CA ALA A 15 -3.13 2.11 -2.07
C ALA A 15 -4.57 2.61 -2.24
N GLU A 16 -4.89 3.81 -1.73
CA GLU A 16 -6.20 4.45 -1.93
C GLU A 16 -6.46 4.73 -3.41
N HIS A 17 -5.49 5.32 -4.11
CA HIS A 17 -5.62 5.66 -5.52
C HIS A 17 -5.80 4.44 -6.41
N HIS A 18 -4.99 3.39 -6.19
CA HIS A 18 -5.05 2.15 -6.94
C HIS A 18 -6.37 1.41 -6.73
N PHE A 19 -6.80 1.30 -5.47
CA PHE A 19 -8.09 0.69 -5.14
C PHE A 19 -9.24 1.41 -5.85
N LEU A 20 -9.28 2.75 -5.78
CA LEU A 20 -10.31 3.54 -6.47
C LEU A 20 -10.25 3.39 -7.99
N HIS A 21 -9.05 3.33 -8.57
CA HIS A 21 -8.87 3.15 -10.02
C HIS A 21 -9.47 1.83 -10.50
N ILE A 22 -9.17 0.74 -9.80
CA ILE A 22 -9.67 -0.60 -10.10
C ILE A 22 -11.17 -0.71 -9.80
N LYS A 23 -11.63 -0.18 -8.65
CA LYS A 23 -13.04 -0.18 -8.24
C LYS A 23 -13.92 0.53 -9.27
N ASN A 24 -13.43 1.62 -9.84
CA ASN A 24 -14.14 2.38 -10.88
C ASN A 24 -13.96 1.79 -12.29
N GLN A 25 -13.32 0.62 -12.41
CA GLN A 25 -13.15 -0.11 -13.67
C GLN A 25 -12.44 0.74 -14.73
N HIS A 26 -11.44 1.52 -14.31
CA HIS A 26 -10.63 2.28 -15.24
C HIS A 26 -9.57 1.39 -15.91
N ASP A 27 -9.33 1.64 -17.20
CA ASP A 27 -8.27 0.95 -17.95
C ASP A 27 -6.89 1.22 -17.34
N PHE A 28 -5.96 0.30 -17.58
CA PHE A 28 -4.58 0.46 -17.15
C PHE A 28 -3.93 1.68 -17.81
N ILE A 29 -3.20 2.46 -17.01
CA ILE A 29 -2.42 3.61 -17.46
C ILE A 29 -1.00 3.53 -16.93
N ARG A 30 -0.03 4.05 -17.69
CA ARG A 30 1.40 3.95 -17.33
C ARG A 30 1.73 4.50 -15.93
N ILE A 31 1.09 5.60 -15.53
CA ILE A 31 1.34 6.22 -14.22
C ILE A 31 0.99 5.29 -13.05
N TRP A 32 -0.02 4.45 -13.22
CA TRP A 32 -0.43 3.45 -12.22
C TRP A 32 0.70 2.45 -11.96
N ALA A 33 1.37 1.95 -13.00
CA ALA A 33 2.50 1.03 -12.81
C ALA A 33 3.73 1.69 -12.17
N ILE A 34 3.99 2.98 -12.49
CA ILE A 34 5.07 3.72 -11.82
C ILE A 34 4.77 3.84 -10.32
N GLN A 35 3.53 4.19 -9.97
CA GLN A 35 3.09 4.27 -8.58
C GLN A 35 3.20 2.90 -7.88
N PHE A 36 2.84 1.80 -8.56
CA PHE A 36 2.98 0.45 -8.02
C PHE A 36 4.43 0.09 -7.65
N GLU A 37 5.39 0.40 -8.53
CA GLU A 37 6.81 0.15 -8.26
C GLU A 37 7.36 1.03 -7.13
N LEU A 38 6.94 2.30 -7.07
CA LEU A 38 7.32 3.22 -5.98
C LEU A 38 6.74 2.77 -4.64
N ALA A 39 5.46 2.39 -4.60
CA ALA A 39 4.80 1.89 -3.40
C ALA A 39 5.46 0.62 -2.85
N TYR A 40 5.97 -0.27 -3.72
CA TYR A 40 6.75 -1.41 -3.27
C TYR A 40 8.04 -0.99 -2.56
N THR A 41 8.68 0.09 -3.02
CA THR A 41 9.86 0.66 -2.37
C THR A 41 9.52 1.23 -1.00
N ASP A 42 8.45 2.03 -0.90
CA ASP A 42 7.96 2.58 0.38
C ASP A 42 7.63 1.46 1.38
N PHE A 43 6.95 0.40 0.91
CA PHE A 43 6.68 -0.80 1.71
C PHE A 43 7.96 -1.42 2.28
N ARG A 44 9.00 -1.63 1.44
CA ARG A 44 10.27 -2.21 1.89
C ARG A 44 11.02 -1.30 2.86
N VAL A 45 10.96 0.02 2.68
CA VAL A 45 11.55 1.00 3.61
C VAL A 45 10.90 0.89 4.99
N ILE A 46 9.57 0.83 5.05
CA ILE A 46 8.84 0.65 6.32
C ILE A 46 9.18 -0.69 6.96
N GLN A 47 9.22 -1.79 6.20
CA GLN A 47 9.64 -3.10 6.73
C GLN A 47 11.04 -3.05 7.35
N LEU A 48 12.00 -2.43 6.67
CA LEU A 48 13.36 -2.29 7.17
C LEU A 48 13.41 -1.48 8.46
N ALA A 49 12.67 -0.37 8.54
CA ALA A 49 12.56 0.43 9.75
C ALA A 49 11.98 -0.35 10.94
N LEU A 50 10.94 -1.15 10.70
CA LEU A 50 10.35 -2.02 11.72
C LEU A 50 11.32 -3.11 12.18
N GLN A 51 12.08 -3.70 11.27
CA GLN A 51 13.11 -4.69 11.60
C GLN A 51 14.23 -4.09 12.46
N LEU A 52 14.72 -2.90 12.09
CA LEU A 52 15.79 -2.22 12.83
C LEU A 52 15.34 -1.77 14.24
N ASP A 53 14.06 -1.45 14.41
CA ASP A 53 13.44 -1.09 15.70
C ASP A 53 12.96 -2.32 16.50
N ALA A 54 13.25 -3.55 16.02
CA ALA A 54 12.83 -4.82 16.60
C ALA A 54 11.30 -5.00 16.81
N GLN A 55 10.49 -4.29 16.01
CA GLN A 55 9.02 -4.30 16.08
C GLN A 55 8.41 -5.52 15.36
N THR A 56 8.77 -6.72 15.82
CA THR A 56 8.51 -7.98 15.09
C THR A 56 7.01 -8.25 14.86
N GLU A 57 6.16 -8.01 15.86
CA GLU A 57 4.72 -8.23 15.73
C GLU A 57 4.10 -7.25 14.73
N LEU A 58 4.45 -5.97 14.83
CA LEU A 58 3.96 -4.94 13.93
C LEU A 58 4.45 -5.15 12.49
N LEU A 59 5.70 -5.60 12.32
CA LEU A 59 6.25 -6.02 11.03
C LEU A 59 5.41 -7.14 10.39
N GLN A 60 5.03 -8.16 11.16
CA GLN A 60 4.21 -9.27 10.67
C GLN A 60 2.80 -8.79 10.28
N GLN A 61 2.18 -7.97 11.11
CA GLN A 61 0.85 -7.40 10.84
C GLN A 61 0.87 -6.53 9.58
N PHE A 62 1.83 -5.61 9.47
CA PHE A 62 2.03 -4.75 8.31
C PHE A 62 2.27 -5.54 7.02
N THR A 63 3.19 -6.52 7.07
CA THR A 63 3.51 -7.36 5.91
C THR A 63 2.30 -8.14 5.43
N LYS A 64 1.54 -8.73 6.35
CA LYS A 64 0.33 -9.49 6.03
C LYS A 64 -0.75 -8.60 5.41
N ALA A 65 -0.93 -7.39 5.94
CA ALA A 65 -1.94 -6.46 5.42
C ALA A 65 -1.57 -5.95 4.02
N TYR A 66 -0.30 -5.62 3.78
CA TYR A 66 0.17 -5.25 2.44
C TYR A 66 0.00 -6.38 1.43
N ASP A 67 0.40 -7.61 1.77
CA ASP A 67 0.30 -8.78 0.87
C ASP A 67 -1.15 -9.06 0.44
N ALA A 68 -2.12 -8.83 1.34
CA ALA A 68 -3.54 -8.97 1.04
C ALA A 68 -4.05 -7.98 -0.02
N VAL A 69 -3.47 -6.78 -0.10
CA VAL A 69 -3.74 -5.77 -1.13
C VAL A 69 -2.92 -6.04 -2.38
N TYR A 70 -1.62 -6.34 -2.21
CA TYR A 70 -0.65 -6.53 -3.29
C TYR A 70 -1.10 -7.55 -4.33
N ARG A 71 -1.75 -8.66 -3.94
CA ARG A 71 -2.24 -9.67 -4.89
C ARG A 71 -3.22 -9.11 -5.94
N TYR A 72 -4.08 -8.18 -5.53
CA TYR A 72 -5.08 -7.56 -6.40
C TYR A 72 -4.41 -6.55 -7.33
N GLU A 73 -3.58 -5.69 -6.77
CA GLU A 73 -2.81 -4.70 -7.51
C GLU A 73 -1.84 -5.36 -8.51
N TYR A 74 -1.17 -6.44 -8.12
CA TYR A 74 -0.27 -7.18 -9.00
C TYR A 74 -1.00 -7.81 -10.20
N ALA A 75 -2.20 -8.34 -10.01
CA ALA A 75 -3.01 -8.87 -11.12
C ALA A 75 -3.37 -7.75 -12.11
N PHE A 76 -3.73 -6.57 -11.61
CA PHE A 76 -3.96 -5.39 -12.44
C PHE A 76 -2.68 -4.89 -13.13
N ALA A 77 -1.55 -4.85 -12.41
CA ALA A 77 -0.26 -4.44 -12.96
C ALA A 77 0.19 -5.35 -14.12
N LYS A 78 -0.05 -6.65 -13.98
CA LYS A 78 0.36 -7.68 -14.93
C LYS A 78 -0.58 -7.78 -16.13
N GLY A 79 -1.88 -7.70 -15.91
CA GLY A 79 -2.91 -8.02 -16.91
C GLY A 79 -3.86 -6.87 -17.26
N GLY A 80 -3.64 -5.69 -16.69
CA GLY A 80 -4.58 -4.57 -16.78
C GLY A 80 -5.95 -4.91 -16.17
N LEU A 81 -6.96 -4.11 -16.55
CA LEU A 81 -8.33 -4.31 -16.08
C LEU A 81 -8.90 -5.68 -16.48
N GLU A 82 -8.62 -6.13 -17.70
CA GLU A 82 -9.09 -7.44 -18.19
C GLU A 82 -8.52 -8.59 -17.35
N GLY A 83 -7.20 -8.60 -17.14
CA GLY A 83 -6.56 -9.63 -16.31
C GLY A 83 -7.03 -9.60 -14.86
N PHE A 84 -7.19 -8.39 -14.29
CA PHE A 84 -7.79 -8.25 -12.96
C PHE A 84 -9.20 -8.86 -12.90
N ASN A 85 -10.09 -8.53 -13.84
CA ASN A 85 -11.47 -9.01 -13.84
C ASN A 85 -11.56 -10.52 -14.06
N GLN A 86 -10.66 -11.11 -14.84
CA GLN A 86 -10.58 -12.56 -15.03
C GLN A 86 -10.23 -13.30 -13.72
N GLU A 87 -9.36 -12.74 -12.89
CA GLU A 87 -8.92 -13.38 -11.63
C GLU A 87 -9.80 -13.00 -10.43
N PHE A 88 -10.28 -11.75 -10.38
CA PHE A 88 -10.84 -11.12 -9.18
C PHE A 88 -12.11 -10.27 -9.41
N GLY A 89 -12.76 -10.34 -10.57
CA GLY A 89 -13.91 -9.48 -10.91
C GLY A 89 -15.04 -9.50 -9.87
N ASP A 90 -15.31 -10.67 -9.27
CA ASP A 90 -16.35 -10.83 -8.24
C ASP A 90 -15.83 -10.62 -6.79
N GLN A 91 -14.56 -10.23 -6.62
CA GLN A 91 -13.91 -10.11 -5.32
C GLN A 91 -13.66 -8.67 -4.87
N MET A 92 -14.30 -7.67 -5.50
CA MET A 92 -14.11 -6.26 -5.10
C MET A 92 -14.46 -5.99 -3.63
N GLY A 93 -15.45 -6.67 -3.06
CA GLY A 93 -15.76 -6.56 -1.63
C GLY A 93 -14.61 -7.05 -0.74
N THR A 94 -14.00 -8.19 -1.09
CA THR A 94 -12.83 -8.70 -0.35
C THR A 94 -11.59 -7.82 -0.54
N TYR A 95 -11.44 -7.20 -1.71
CA TYR A 95 -10.38 -6.21 -1.93
C TYR A 95 -10.61 -4.96 -1.07
N GLU A 96 -11.83 -4.45 -0.97
CA GLU A 96 -12.18 -3.33 -0.08
C GLU A 96 -11.87 -3.63 1.39
N GLU A 97 -12.22 -4.82 1.88
CA GLU A 97 -11.86 -5.24 3.24
C GLU A 97 -10.34 -5.31 3.47
N ALA A 98 -9.59 -5.83 2.49
CA ALA A 98 -8.12 -5.89 2.56
C ALA A 98 -7.50 -4.49 2.55
N HIS A 99 -8.00 -3.60 1.70
CA HIS A 99 -7.63 -2.20 1.61
C HIS A 99 -7.86 -1.48 2.94
N ASP A 100 -9.06 -1.56 3.51
CA ASP A 100 -9.42 -0.86 4.75
C ASP A 100 -8.61 -1.36 5.95
N ASN A 101 -8.35 -2.67 6.00
CA ASN A 101 -7.46 -3.25 7.00
C ASN A 101 -6.02 -2.73 6.82
N PHE A 102 -5.53 -2.62 5.58
CA PHE A 102 -4.21 -2.08 5.31
C PHE A 102 -4.08 -0.61 5.73
N LEU A 103 -5.08 0.22 5.42
CA LEU A 103 -5.12 1.62 5.88
C LEU A 103 -5.17 1.73 7.41
N THR A 104 -5.89 0.84 8.08
CA THR A 104 -5.93 0.79 9.54
C THR A 104 -4.54 0.51 10.13
N VAL A 105 -3.77 -0.40 9.53
CA VAL A 105 -2.40 -0.70 9.96
C VAL A 105 -1.45 0.47 9.68
N LEU A 106 -1.56 1.12 8.52
CA LEU A 106 -0.79 2.33 8.20
C LEU A 106 -1.09 3.47 9.18
N ALA A 107 -2.35 3.67 9.55
CA ALA A 107 -2.74 4.68 10.54
C ALA A 107 -2.17 4.38 11.94
N ALA A 108 -2.04 3.09 12.30
CA ALA A 108 -1.37 2.70 13.54
C ALA A 108 0.14 2.99 13.48
N LEU A 109 0.80 2.70 12.35
CA LEU A 109 2.21 3.01 12.11
C LEU A 109 2.49 4.52 12.15
N ALA A 110 1.63 5.32 11.54
CA ALA A 110 1.76 6.78 11.52
C ALA A 110 1.78 7.39 12.93
N LYS A 111 1.06 6.80 13.90
CA LYS A 111 1.08 7.25 15.31
C LYS A 111 2.42 7.02 16.01
N LEU A 112 3.28 6.17 15.47
CA LEU A 112 4.61 5.87 16.00
C LEU A 112 5.70 6.76 15.38
N GLN A 113 5.36 7.55 14.37
CA GLN A 113 6.27 8.46 13.69
C GLN A 113 6.50 9.73 14.50
N PRO A 114 7.64 10.43 14.28
CA PRO A 114 7.82 11.78 14.79
C PRO A 114 6.75 12.73 14.27
N GLN A 115 6.62 13.89 14.92
CA GLN A 115 5.74 14.94 14.43
C GLN A 115 6.17 15.38 13.01
N PRO A 116 5.22 15.71 12.12
CA PRO A 116 5.55 16.24 10.81
C PRO A 116 6.35 17.54 10.92
N THR A 117 7.40 17.65 10.13
CA THR A 117 8.21 18.84 9.87
C THR A 117 8.34 19.03 8.36
N GLU A 118 8.87 20.18 7.91
CA GLU A 118 9.09 20.42 6.48
C GLU A 118 10.05 19.39 5.85
N GLU A 119 10.97 18.83 6.64
CA GLU A 119 11.99 17.91 6.18
C GLU A 119 11.53 16.45 6.09
N ASN A 120 10.46 16.05 6.81
CA ASN A 120 9.95 14.67 6.82
C ASN A 120 8.52 14.52 6.29
N ASP A 121 7.84 15.62 5.98
CA ASP A 121 6.56 15.66 5.27
C ASP A 121 6.74 15.89 3.77
N LEU A 122 7.55 15.03 3.15
CA LEU A 122 7.83 15.11 1.72
C LEU A 122 6.75 14.34 0.93
N VAL A 123 6.13 15.05 -0.02
CA VAL A 123 5.18 14.53 -1.03
C VAL A 123 5.94 14.14 -2.29
#